data_AF-A0A6V2NYT1-F1
#
_entry.id   AF-A0A6V2NYT1-F1
#
_cell.length_a   1.000
_cell.length_b   1.000
_cell.length_c   1.000
_cell.angle_alpha   90.00
_cell.angle_beta   90.00
_cell.angle_gamma   90.00
#
_symmetry.space_group_name_H-M   'P 1'
#
loop_
_entity.id
_entity.type
_entity.pdbx_description
1 polymer ?
#
loop_
_entity_poly.entity_id
_entity_poly.type
_entity_poly.pdbx_seq_one_letter_code
_entity_poly.pdbx_strand_id
1 'polypeptide(L)'
;GAFGRFCQHRRVAKVASARAPFVRVMTSPVAAGQGLPVVTVTKIIDHSHLNADGMLSLSTLLKWMDITACLAAELHCRKMSVTISMDEVSFPAEEYGKVAVGQALLLRGQVNNAFNTSMEVGVLVTSEALGTGATATVCLAFFIFVAIDESGGKARVEPVVPVTFEEQHEFALAAERRKVRIKRRQVEKTMASRLLPSPPVSPVTLRSSAVRSSQFGSTSAARTSRRSWVGARAQETLQSMDTTQLVLPHHANHHGNTFGGQIMAWMAEFASILSSRQAKASLAGGRPAGAVQVHIEAIDALHFISPSKTGDRISLHGHVTRVFGTSMEVEISVRAYDVAGGQESARHINNGFLVVQVLGGDGQPLALRPSRADMTGDDPESRPRHEAAASREAVRALRRQMGSLQAGAMTWSEDLKEEMCICNLWGVLRISHVDEWHELAAMPRGSPLPAPLAALNAGSDVSPADIALSANLCTWGLPLLSIRGCLSVDTPPPLVFELLKSPERRAAWDVLLKEGRLVRQIGPDNAIVHEVFEPLSGDLGRPHDYALISSWRCESDGSYVIASRSIVVEEVPPSPQYQRGEVLPSGWWIQPQTDGTGSELTYAI
;
A
#
# COMPACT_ATOMS: atom_id res chain seq x y z
N GLY A 1 -25.87 83.96 13.06
CA GLY A 1 -26.30 82.76 13.78
C GLY A 1 -25.08 82.01 14.28
N ALA A 2 -25.18 81.24 15.37
CA ALA A 2 -24.04 80.55 15.96
C ALA A 2 -23.58 79.36 15.11
N PHE A 3 -22.26 79.15 15.03
CA PHE A 3 -21.66 77.90 14.59
C PHE A 3 -20.53 77.50 15.54
N GLY A 4 -20.76 76.43 16.31
CA GLY A 4 -19.75 75.91 17.22
C GLY A 4 -20.33 74.94 18.25
N ARG A 5 -20.09 73.64 18.04
CA ARG A 5 -19.73 72.60 19.04
C ARG A 5 -19.91 71.18 18.45
N PHE A 6 -19.30 70.22 19.15
CA PHE A 6 -19.52 68.76 19.09
C PHE A 6 -19.20 68.01 17.79
N CYS A 7 -17.91 67.63 17.70
CA CYS A 7 -17.57 66.29 17.24
C CYS A 7 -18.13 65.24 18.21
N GLN A 8 -18.76 64.16 17.72
CA GLN A 8 -18.57 62.80 18.26
C GLN A 8 -19.12 61.71 17.32
N HIS A 9 -18.28 60.70 17.05
CA HIS A 9 -18.62 59.29 16.77
C HIS A 9 -19.78 58.94 15.81
N ARG A 10 -19.41 58.56 14.57
CA ARG A 10 -19.85 57.29 13.96
C ARG A 10 -18.69 56.66 13.18
N ARG A 11 -18.45 55.36 13.38
CA ARG A 11 -17.43 54.58 12.65
C ARG A 11 -17.99 54.15 11.30
N VAL A 12 -17.24 54.33 10.22
CA VAL A 12 -17.52 53.70 8.93
C VAL A 12 -17.12 52.22 9.01
N ALA A 13 -17.99 51.33 8.53
CA ALA A 13 -17.72 49.89 8.55
C ALA A 13 -16.62 49.53 7.53
N LYS A 14 -15.62 48.74 7.96
CA LYS A 14 -14.69 48.09 7.02
C LYS A 14 -15.40 46.88 6.39
N VAL A 15 -15.41 46.83 5.06
CA VAL A 15 -15.73 45.60 4.32
C VAL A 15 -14.70 44.54 4.70
N ALA A 16 -15.17 43.34 5.06
CA ALA A 16 -14.29 42.23 5.40
C ALA A 16 -13.74 41.58 4.12
N SER A 17 -12.42 41.47 4.01
CA SER A 17 -11.79 40.63 2.98
C SER A 17 -12.09 39.15 3.26
N ALA A 18 -12.49 38.40 2.24
CA ALA A 18 -12.71 36.96 2.35
C ALA A 18 -11.43 36.26 2.85
N ARG A 19 -11.57 35.42 3.88
CA ARG A 19 -10.49 34.56 4.39
C ARG A 19 -10.51 33.23 3.64
N ALA A 20 -9.33 32.64 3.45
CA ALA A 20 -9.16 31.30 2.90
C ALA A 20 -9.93 30.24 3.73
N PRO A 21 -10.35 29.10 3.13
CA PRO A 21 -11.12 28.07 3.81
C PRO A 21 -10.38 27.53 5.04
N PHE A 22 -11.10 27.44 6.16
CA PHE A 22 -10.56 27.01 7.44
C PHE A 22 -10.11 25.54 7.41
N VAL A 23 -8.81 25.31 7.60
CA VAL A 23 -8.30 23.98 7.95
C VAL A 23 -8.41 23.82 9.47
N ARG A 24 -9.44 23.10 9.93
CA ARG A 24 -9.58 22.72 11.34
C ARG A 24 -8.78 21.45 11.61
N VAL A 25 -7.50 21.60 11.95
CA VAL A 25 -6.72 20.52 12.55
C VAL A 25 -7.35 20.20 13.90
N MET A 26 -7.81 18.97 14.09
CA MET A 26 -8.21 18.47 15.41
C MET A 26 -7.13 17.53 15.93
N THR A 27 -6.29 18.04 16.84
CA THR A 27 -5.49 17.21 17.74
C THR A 27 -6.35 16.90 18.97
N SER A 28 -6.67 15.64 19.21
CA SER A 28 -7.25 15.24 20.49
C SER A 28 -6.17 15.34 21.58
N PRO A 29 -6.39 16.03 22.72
CA PRO A 29 -5.43 16.06 23.81
C PRO A 29 -5.42 14.69 24.50
N VAL A 30 -4.43 13.86 24.15
CA VAL A 30 -4.23 12.51 24.69
C VAL A 30 -3.98 12.58 26.19
N ALA A 31 -4.92 12.09 26.99
CA ALA A 31 -4.72 11.86 28.42
C ALA A 31 -3.77 10.66 28.63
N ALA A 32 -3.06 10.60 29.76
CA ALA A 32 -2.19 9.45 30.07
C ALA A 32 -3.01 8.14 30.08
N GLY A 33 -2.63 7.19 29.22
CA GLY A 33 -3.37 5.94 29.00
C GLY A 33 -4.28 5.92 27.76
N GLN A 34 -4.41 7.03 27.03
CA GLN A 34 -4.93 7.03 25.65
C GLN A 34 -3.79 6.80 24.65
N GLY A 35 -4.14 6.28 23.46
CA GLY A 35 -3.20 5.82 22.44
C GLY A 35 -2.42 6.90 21.69
N LEU A 36 -1.77 6.48 20.61
CA LEU A 36 -0.90 7.28 19.77
C LEU A 36 -1.62 8.48 19.14
N PRO A 37 -0.93 9.63 18.98
CA PRO A 37 -1.55 10.85 18.49
C PRO A 37 -1.96 10.74 17.03
N VAL A 38 -3.27 10.73 16.77
CA VAL A 38 -3.85 10.81 15.43
C VAL A 38 -4.10 12.27 15.04
N VAL A 39 -3.62 12.65 13.86
CA VAL A 39 -3.89 13.93 13.21
C VAL A 39 -5.08 13.77 12.26
N THR A 40 -6.15 14.51 12.51
CA THR A 40 -7.33 14.52 11.63
C THR A 40 -7.46 15.86 10.90
N VAL A 41 -7.52 15.79 9.56
CA VAL A 41 -7.73 16.92 8.66
C VAL A 41 -8.99 16.66 7.82
N THR A 42 -10.03 17.47 8.04
CA THR A 42 -11.27 17.42 7.25
C THR A 42 -11.23 18.45 6.12
N LYS A 43 -11.74 18.08 4.94
CA LYS A 43 -11.89 18.92 3.76
C LYS A 43 -13.31 18.77 3.20
N ILE A 44 -14.05 19.86 3.04
CA ILE A 44 -15.29 19.81 2.25
C ILE A 44 -14.88 19.85 0.77
N ILE A 45 -15.41 18.94 -0.04
CA ILE A 45 -15.16 18.91 -1.48
C ILE A 45 -16.02 19.98 -2.17
N ASP A 46 -15.37 20.81 -2.98
CA ASP A 46 -15.98 21.89 -3.75
C ASP A 46 -15.38 21.90 -5.16
N HIS A 47 -15.95 22.68 -6.08
CA HIS A 47 -15.53 22.68 -7.48
C HIS A 47 -14.06 23.06 -7.73
N SER A 48 -13.38 23.73 -6.80
CA SER A 48 -11.94 24.05 -6.92
C SER A 48 -11.03 22.86 -6.58
N HIS A 49 -11.58 21.82 -5.96
CA HIS A 49 -10.87 20.57 -5.64
C HIS A 49 -11.02 19.51 -6.75
N LEU A 50 -11.82 19.77 -7.79
CA LEU A 50 -12.10 18.83 -8.87
C LEU A 50 -11.23 19.04 -10.11
N ASN A 51 -11.10 18.00 -10.93
CA ASN A 51 -10.57 18.08 -12.28
C ASN A 51 -11.66 18.53 -13.29
N ALA A 52 -11.29 18.66 -14.56
CA ALA A 52 -12.21 19.06 -15.64
C ALA A 52 -13.36 18.06 -15.90
N ASP A 53 -13.21 16.82 -15.42
CA ASP A 53 -14.17 15.73 -15.54
C ASP A 53 -15.13 15.62 -14.33
N GLY A 54 -14.98 16.49 -13.32
CA GLY A 54 -15.82 16.54 -12.13
C GLY A 54 -15.43 15.55 -11.02
N MET A 55 -14.34 14.80 -11.19
CA MET A 55 -13.77 13.93 -10.15
C MET A 55 -12.78 14.72 -9.26
N LEU A 56 -12.52 14.24 -8.05
CA LEU A 56 -11.46 14.79 -7.18
C LEU A 56 -10.12 14.88 -7.94
N SER A 57 -9.42 16.01 -7.84
CA SER A 57 -8.07 16.13 -8.40
C SER A 57 -7.07 15.37 -7.54
N LEU A 58 -6.41 14.36 -8.14
CA LEU A 58 -5.43 13.56 -7.40
C LEU A 58 -4.22 14.40 -6.96
N SER A 59 -3.86 15.45 -7.70
CA SER A 59 -2.78 16.36 -7.29
C SER A 59 -3.09 17.10 -5.99
N THR A 60 -4.35 17.52 -5.83
CA THR A 60 -4.88 18.12 -4.60
C THR A 60 -4.89 17.10 -3.45
N LEU A 61 -5.31 15.86 -3.71
CA LEU A 61 -5.33 14.81 -2.69
C LEU A 61 -3.92 14.46 -2.19
N LEU A 62 -2.98 14.16 -3.09
CA LEU A 62 -1.60 13.79 -2.74
C LEU A 62 -0.92 14.89 -1.90
N LYS A 63 -1.18 16.16 -2.22
CA LYS A 63 -0.74 17.30 -1.41
C LYS A 63 -1.34 17.31 0.00
N TRP A 64 -2.63 16.99 0.15
CA TRP A 64 -3.26 16.90 1.47
C TRP A 64 -2.80 15.69 2.29
N MET A 65 -2.57 14.54 1.64
CA MET A 65 -2.05 13.34 2.31
C MET A 65 -0.65 13.59 2.88
N ASP A 66 0.28 14.12 2.07
CA ASP A 66 1.64 14.44 2.49
C ASP A 66 1.66 15.49 3.61
N ILE A 67 0.83 16.53 3.54
CA ILE A 67 0.71 17.54 4.61
C ILE A 67 0.16 16.90 5.91
N THR A 68 -0.81 16.00 5.81
CA THR A 68 -1.39 15.30 6.98
C THR A 68 -0.37 14.36 7.61
N ALA A 69 0.39 13.62 6.79
CA ALA A 69 1.46 12.74 7.23
C ALA A 69 2.64 13.51 7.86
N CYS A 70 3.05 14.62 7.23
CA CYS A 70 4.10 15.50 7.73
C CYS A 70 3.71 16.10 9.09
N LEU A 71 2.46 16.57 9.24
CA LEU A 71 1.96 17.09 10.51
C LEU A 71 1.96 16.02 11.63
N ALA A 72 1.63 14.77 11.32
CA ALA A 72 1.76 13.67 12.29
C ALA A 72 3.22 13.38 12.66
N ALA A 73 4.13 13.39 11.68
CA ALA A 73 5.57 13.24 11.90
C ALA A 73 6.16 14.35 12.78
N GLU A 74 5.88 15.63 12.47
CA GLU A 74 6.39 16.78 13.22
C GLU A 74 5.77 16.87 14.63
N LEU A 75 4.51 16.43 14.83
CA LEU A 75 3.90 16.35 16.17
C LEU A 75 4.46 15.21 17.03
N HIS A 76 4.93 14.12 16.42
CA HIS A 76 5.64 13.04 17.14
C HIS A 76 7.08 13.44 17.47
N CYS A 77 7.88 13.86 16.47
CA CYS A 77 9.32 14.09 16.65
C CYS A 77 9.67 15.47 17.22
N ARG A 78 8.74 16.44 17.18
CA ARG A 78 8.88 17.85 17.59
C ARG A 78 10.02 18.60 16.88
N LYS A 79 10.32 18.19 15.65
CA LYS A 79 11.40 18.69 14.79
C LYS A 79 10.88 18.79 13.35
N MET A 80 11.62 19.48 12.47
CA MET A 80 11.29 19.51 11.04
C MET A 80 11.26 18.08 10.49
N SER A 81 10.27 17.75 9.66
CA SER A 81 10.20 16.48 8.95
C SER A 81 10.12 16.67 7.44
N VAL A 82 10.77 15.79 6.67
CA VAL A 82 10.70 15.77 5.20
C VAL A 82 10.37 14.39 4.66
N THR A 83 9.55 14.34 3.61
CA THR A 83 9.15 13.12 2.93
C THR A 83 10.35 12.51 2.20
N ILE A 84 10.77 11.30 2.56
CA ILE A 84 11.84 10.55 1.86
C ILE A 84 11.29 9.43 0.97
N SER A 85 10.06 8.98 1.23
CA SER A 85 9.38 7.94 0.46
C SER A 85 7.86 8.04 0.60
N MET A 86 7.16 7.60 -0.44
CA MET A 86 5.80 7.07 -0.33
C MET A 86 5.85 5.60 -0.77
N ASP A 87 5.01 4.74 -0.21
CA ASP A 87 4.78 3.41 -0.78
C ASP A 87 3.91 3.49 -2.04
N GLU A 88 3.60 2.32 -2.62
CA GLU A 88 2.65 2.19 -3.71
C GLU A 88 1.23 2.48 -3.21
N VAL A 89 0.46 3.28 -3.96
CA VAL A 89 -0.90 3.67 -3.60
C VAL A 89 -1.81 3.49 -4.81
N SER A 90 -2.93 2.79 -4.61
CA SER A 90 -4.01 2.65 -5.58
C SER A 90 -5.13 3.64 -5.31
N PHE A 91 -5.82 4.04 -6.38
CA PHE A 91 -7.00 4.89 -6.38
C PHE A 91 -8.06 4.17 -7.23
N PRO A 92 -8.66 3.08 -6.74
CA PRO A 92 -9.66 2.33 -7.49
C PRO A 92 -10.84 3.23 -7.88
N ALA A 93 -11.30 3.12 -9.13
CA ALA A 93 -12.28 4.05 -9.70
C ALA A 93 -13.65 3.96 -9.02
N GLU A 94 -13.97 2.82 -8.41
CA GLU A 94 -15.25 2.62 -7.72
C GLU A 94 -15.35 3.41 -6.41
N GLU A 95 -14.27 3.62 -5.67
CA GLU A 95 -14.27 4.37 -4.43
C GLU A 95 -13.83 5.82 -4.67
N TYR A 96 -12.73 6.01 -5.39
CA TYR A 96 -12.17 7.32 -5.70
C TYR A 96 -13.10 8.15 -6.60
N GLY A 97 -13.65 7.53 -7.65
CA GLY A 97 -14.52 8.20 -8.63
C GLY A 97 -15.88 8.63 -8.06
N LYS A 98 -16.29 8.08 -6.90
CA LYS A 98 -17.53 8.46 -6.20
C LYS A 98 -17.36 9.69 -5.29
N VAL A 99 -16.16 10.27 -5.18
CA VAL A 99 -15.91 11.47 -4.35
C VAL A 99 -16.45 12.73 -5.03
N ALA A 100 -17.51 13.31 -4.47
CA ALA A 100 -18.32 14.35 -5.09
C ALA A 100 -18.40 15.66 -4.27
N VAL A 101 -18.84 16.75 -4.91
CA VAL A 101 -19.08 18.06 -4.28
C VAL A 101 -20.04 17.92 -3.09
N GLY A 102 -19.73 18.59 -1.98
CA GLY A 102 -20.55 18.59 -0.77
C GLY A 102 -20.35 17.38 0.14
N GLN A 103 -19.53 16.40 -0.25
CA GLN A 103 -19.00 15.40 0.69
C GLN A 103 -17.88 16.02 1.54
N ALA A 104 -17.69 15.48 2.74
CA ALA A 104 -16.48 15.70 3.52
C ALA A 104 -15.47 14.59 3.23
N LEU A 105 -14.21 14.97 3.02
CA LEU A 105 -13.07 14.07 2.92
C LEU A 105 -12.27 14.17 4.22
N LEU A 106 -12.03 13.03 4.86
CA LEU A 106 -11.38 12.93 6.16
C LEU A 106 -10.04 12.23 5.99
N LEU A 107 -8.95 12.97 6.20
CA LEU A 107 -7.59 12.44 6.19
C LEU A 107 -7.16 12.23 7.65
N ARG A 108 -6.89 10.97 8.02
CA ARG A 108 -6.37 10.59 9.35
C ARG A 108 -4.93 10.13 9.19
N GLY A 109 -3.99 10.84 9.81
CA GLY A 109 -2.57 10.52 9.82
C GLY A 109 -2.07 10.09 11.21
N GLN A 110 -1.23 9.05 11.28
CA GLN A 110 -0.72 8.50 12.54
C GLN A 110 0.69 7.94 12.30
N VAL A 111 1.59 8.10 13.28
CA VAL A 111 2.93 7.51 13.21
C VAL A 111 2.86 6.06 13.68
N ASN A 112 2.92 5.11 12.75
CA ASN A 112 2.76 3.68 13.05
C ASN A 112 4.03 3.12 13.71
N ASN A 113 5.21 3.60 13.30
CA ASN A 113 6.48 3.18 13.90
C ASN A 113 7.56 4.26 13.70
N ALA A 114 8.33 4.55 14.75
CA ALA A 114 9.47 5.47 14.71
C ALA A 114 10.78 4.69 14.92
N PHE A 115 11.69 4.86 13.96
CA PHE A 115 13.02 4.29 13.94
C PHE A 115 14.06 5.38 14.31
N ASN A 116 15.36 5.10 14.19
CA ASN A 116 16.44 5.99 14.64
C ASN A 116 16.29 7.49 14.21
N THR A 117 16.11 7.76 12.91
CA THR A 117 15.98 9.14 12.36
C THR A 117 14.77 9.30 11.44
N SER A 118 13.89 8.30 11.39
CA SER A 118 12.85 8.16 10.37
C SER A 118 11.60 7.51 10.93
N MET A 119 10.44 7.95 10.45
CA MET A 119 9.12 7.49 10.87
C MET A 119 8.37 6.89 9.68
N GLU A 120 7.61 5.82 9.93
CA GLU A 120 6.50 5.43 9.05
C GLU A 120 5.22 6.08 9.54
N VAL A 121 4.50 6.71 8.62
CA VAL A 121 3.23 7.39 8.88
C VAL A 121 2.18 6.83 7.96
N GLY A 122 1.14 6.21 8.52
CA GLY A 122 -0.05 5.84 7.76
C GLY A 122 -0.95 7.06 7.55
N VAL A 123 -1.60 7.14 6.39
CA VAL A 123 -2.71 8.06 6.12
C VAL A 123 -3.88 7.30 5.51
N LEU A 124 -4.95 7.14 6.29
CA LEU A 124 -6.25 6.73 5.77
C LEU A 124 -6.98 7.98 5.24
N VAL A 125 -7.57 7.85 4.05
CA VAL A 125 -8.50 8.83 3.49
C VAL A 125 -9.87 8.17 3.37
N THR A 126 -10.89 8.73 4.02
CA THR A 126 -12.30 8.38 3.81
C THR A 126 -13.08 9.57 3.26
N SER A 127 -14.18 9.29 2.54
CA SER A 127 -15.22 10.26 2.21
C SER A 127 -16.46 10.01 3.07
N GLU A 128 -17.24 11.06 3.30
CA GLU A 128 -18.50 11.05 4.07
C GLU A 128 -19.55 11.89 3.33
N ALA A 129 -20.69 11.30 3.04
CA ALA A 129 -21.84 11.98 2.46
C ALA A 129 -22.62 12.73 3.55
N LEU A 130 -22.38 14.04 3.69
CA LEU A 130 -22.93 14.90 4.76
C LEU A 130 -24.48 14.90 4.88
N GLY A 131 -25.20 14.46 3.85
CA GLY A 131 -26.67 14.32 3.88
C GLY A 131 -27.18 12.98 4.42
N THR A 132 -26.32 11.96 4.55
CA THR A 132 -26.71 10.59 4.96
C THR A 132 -25.80 9.98 6.03
N GLY A 133 -24.62 10.55 6.28
CA GLY A 133 -23.58 9.97 7.14
C GLY A 133 -22.89 8.74 6.55
N ALA A 134 -23.19 8.38 5.29
CA ALA A 134 -22.57 7.22 4.65
C ALA A 134 -21.09 7.49 4.34
N THR A 135 -20.21 6.61 4.82
CA THR A 135 -18.76 6.70 4.66
C THR A 135 -18.22 5.69 3.64
N ALA A 136 -17.12 6.01 2.97
CA ALA A 136 -16.37 5.10 2.12
C ALA A 136 -14.85 5.35 2.26
N THR A 137 -14.04 4.29 2.15
CA THR A 137 -12.58 4.41 2.08
C THR A 137 -12.16 4.81 0.68
N VAL A 138 -11.39 5.90 0.55
CA VAL A 138 -10.91 6.43 -0.74
C VAL A 138 -9.52 5.90 -1.07
N CYS A 139 -8.62 5.86 -0.09
CA CYS A 139 -7.32 5.17 -0.17
C CYS A 139 -6.67 5.04 1.22
N LEU A 140 -5.65 4.18 1.32
CA LEU A 140 -4.71 4.10 2.43
C LEU A 140 -3.29 4.20 1.87
N ALA A 141 -2.43 5.00 2.49
CA ALA A 141 -1.06 5.20 2.05
C ALA A 141 -0.07 5.21 3.22
N PHE A 142 1.15 4.75 2.98
CA PHE A 142 2.25 4.78 3.95
C PHE A 142 3.37 5.70 3.45
N PHE A 143 3.67 6.73 4.23
CA PHE A 143 4.74 7.68 3.96
C PHE A 143 5.92 7.43 4.90
N ILE A 144 7.14 7.63 4.40
CA ILE A 144 8.34 7.64 5.24
C ILE A 144 8.84 9.07 5.35
N PHE A 145 8.90 9.56 6.59
CA PHE A 145 9.47 10.86 6.93
C PHE A 145 10.84 10.68 7.58
N VAL A 146 11.73 11.65 7.38
CA VAL A 146 13.01 11.78 8.08
C VAL A 146 12.98 13.07 8.88
N ALA A 147 13.32 12.99 10.17
CA ALA A 147 13.44 14.17 11.02
C ALA A 147 14.76 14.88 10.76
N ILE A 148 14.73 16.22 10.74
CA ILE A 148 15.85 17.08 10.43
C ILE A 148 16.09 18.05 11.61
N ASP A 149 17.37 18.27 11.93
CA ASP A 149 17.80 19.24 12.94
C ASP A 149 18.05 20.64 12.34
N GLU A 150 18.29 21.63 13.20
CA GLU A 150 18.51 23.03 12.81
C GLU A 150 19.72 23.25 11.89
N SER A 151 20.67 22.31 11.84
CA SER A 151 21.83 22.36 10.93
C SER A 151 21.54 21.74 9.54
N GLY A 152 20.36 21.15 9.35
CA GLY A 152 20.01 20.35 8.17
C GLY A 152 20.49 18.89 8.26
N GLY A 153 21.01 18.46 9.41
CA GLY A 153 21.38 17.08 9.68
C GLY A 153 20.16 16.18 9.96
N LYS A 154 20.40 14.88 10.14
CA LYS A 154 19.33 13.92 10.48
C LYS A 154 19.17 13.83 11.99
N ALA A 155 18.05 14.34 12.49
CA ALA A 155 17.72 14.29 13.90
C ALA A 155 17.32 12.88 14.34
N ARG A 156 17.73 12.48 15.55
CA ARG A 156 17.18 11.30 16.22
C ARG A 156 15.69 11.53 16.57
N VAL A 157 14.89 10.49 16.43
CA VAL A 157 13.45 10.46 16.79
C VAL A 157 13.25 9.52 17.98
N GLU A 158 12.29 9.83 18.85
CA GLU A 158 11.90 8.92 19.93
C GLU A 158 11.04 7.76 19.41
N PRO A 159 11.22 6.52 19.91
CA PRO A 159 10.41 5.39 19.48
C PRO A 159 8.90 5.60 19.67
N VAL A 160 8.11 4.98 18.80
CA VAL A 160 6.67 4.80 19.04
C VAL A 160 6.50 3.74 20.13
N VAL A 161 5.68 4.04 21.13
CA VAL A 161 5.23 3.08 22.16
C VAL A 161 3.75 2.81 21.91
N PRO A 162 3.39 1.76 21.17
CA PRO A 162 1.99 1.44 20.90
C PRO A 162 1.30 0.96 22.18
N VAL A 163 0.06 1.41 22.41
CA VAL A 163 -0.72 1.09 23.61
C VAL A 163 -1.85 0.12 23.27
N THR A 164 -2.67 0.43 22.26
CA THR A 164 -3.80 -0.43 21.87
C THR A 164 -3.34 -1.60 21.00
N PHE A 165 -4.20 -2.62 20.82
CA PHE A 165 -3.88 -3.77 19.96
C PHE A 165 -3.65 -3.32 18.51
N GLU A 166 -4.51 -2.43 17.98
CA GLU A 166 -4.42 -1.92 16.60
C GLU A 166 -3.09 -1.19 16.37
N GLU A 167 -2.61 -0.46 17.38
CA GLU A 167 -1.32 0.21 17.36
C GLU A 167 -0.15 -0.77 17.42
N GLN A 168 -0.23 -1.82 18.24
CA GLN A 168 0.78 -2.88 18.31
C GLN A 168 0.87 -3.66 16.99
N HIS A 169 -0.29 -3.95 16.38
CA HIS A 169 -0.40 -4.58 15.08
C HIS A 169 0.19 -3.71 13.96
N GLU A 170 -0.20 -2.43 13.87
CA GLU A 170 0.36 -1.51 12.87
C GLU A 170 1.85 -1.22 13.07
N PHE A 171 2.33 -1.19 14.32
CA PHE A 171 3.76 -1.09 14.64
C PHE A 171 4.54 -2.30 14.12
N ALA A 172 3.99 -3.51 14.25
CA ALA A 172 4.57 -4.74 13.71
C ALA A 172 4.52 -4.78 12.18
N LEU A 173 3.38 -4.44 11.55
CA LEU A 173 3.26 -4.33 10.10
C LEU A 173 4.24 -3.30 9.52
N ALA A 174 4.44 -2.16 10.18
CA ALA A 174 5.41 -1.14 9.77
C ALA A 174 6.86 -1.67 9.76
N ALA A 175 7.20 -2.56 10.69
CA ALA A 175 8.50 -3.23 10.69
C ALA A 175 8.66 -4.19 9.50
N GLU A 176 7.61 -4.96 9.16
CA GLU A 176 7.58 -5.83 7.98
C GLU A 176 7.64 -5.04 6.66
N ARG A 177 6.79 -4.00 6.52
CA ARG A 177 6.82 -3.06 5.38
C ARG A 177 8.22 -2.46 5.22
N ARG A 178 8.90 -2.08 6.31
CA ARG A 178 10.29 -1.61 6.28
C ARG A 178 11.30 -2.67 5.80
N LYS A 179 11.17 -3.94 6.20
CA LYS A 179 12.02 -5.04 5.66
C LYS A 179 11.86 -5.15 4.14
N VAL A 180 10.63 -5.09 3.63
CA VAL A 180 10.34 -5.12 2.18
C VAL A 180 10.98 -3.94 1.46
N ARG A 181 10.85 -2.71 1.96
CA ARG A 181 11.49 -1.51 1.37
C ARG A 181 13.02 -1.61 1.32
N ILE A 182 13.65 -2.14 2.37
CA ILE A 182 15.11 -2.35 2.40
C ILE A 182 15.54 -3.40 1.36
N LYS A 183 14.85 -4.55 1.30
CA LYS A 183 15.14 -5.61 0.32
C LYS A 183 14.95 -5.11 -1.12
N ARG A 184 13.87 -4.38 -1.39
CA ARG A 184 13.59 -3.75 -2.70
C ARG A 184 14.75 -2.82 -3.10
N ARG A 185 15.15 -1.90 -2.23
CA ARG A 185 16.25 -0.96 -2.46
C ARG A 185 17.63 -1.62 -2.63
N GLN A 186 17.86 -2.76 -1.99
CA GLN A 186 19.07 -3.57 -2.23
C GLN A 186 19.06 -4.18 -3.64
N VAL A 187 17.95 -4.80 -4.05
CA VAL A 187 17.79 -5.36 -5.40
C VAL A 187 17.92 -4.28 -6.48
N GLU A 188 17.23 -3.14 -6.33
CA GLU A 188 17.33 -1.99 -7.23
C GLU A 188 18.77 -1.50 -7.39
N LYS A 189 19.52 -1.35 -6.29
CA LYS A 189 20.94 -0.98 -6.34
C LYS A 189 21.80 -2.03 -7.03
N THR A 190 21.58 -3.32 -6.77
CA THR A 190 22.33 -4.42 -7.39
C THR A 190 22.02 -4.56 -8.89
N MET A 191 20.81 -4.24 -9.32
CA MET A 191 20.44 -4.16 -10.75
C MET A 191 21.07 -2.93 -11.40
N ALA A 192 20.95 -1.76 -10.77
CA ALA A 192 21.55 -0.52 -11.26
C ALA A 192 23.08 -0.61 -11.40
N SER A 193 23.77 -1.30 -10.48
CA SER A 193 25.23 -1.52 -10.56
C SER A 193 25.65 -2.57 -11.60
N ARG A 194 24.71 -3.27 -12.24
CA ARG A 194 24.95 -4.22 -13.35
C ARG A 194 24.61 -3.62 -14.72
N LEU A 195 23.90 -2.49 -14.74
CA LEU A 195 23.66 -1.69 -15.94
C LEU A 195 24.79 -0.67 -16.08
N LEU A 196 25.18 -0.36 -17.32
CA LEU A 196 26.13 0.72 -17.56
C LEU A 196 25.49 2.07 -17.16
N PRO A 197 26.25 3.02 -16.59
CA PRO A 197 25.72 4.33 -16.27
C PRO A 197 25.20 5.01 -17.54
N SER A 198 23.96 5.52 -17.49
CA SER A 198 23.37 6.24 -18.62
C SER A 198 24.20 7.48 -18.94
N PRO A 199 24.41 7.80 -20.23
CA PRO A 199 25.22 8.94 -20.63
C PRO A 199 24.59 10.25 -20.14
N PRO A 200 25.39 11.30 -19.86
CA PRO A 200 24.83 12.59 -19.46
C PRO A 200 23.95 13.13 -20.59
N VAL A 201 22.64 13.25 -20.30
CA VAL A 201 21.68 13.86 -21.23
C VAL A 201 22.13 15.29 -21.50
N SER A 202 22.56 15.56 -22.73
CA SER A 202 23.04 16.87 -23.17
C SER A 202 22.05 17.97 -22.80
N PRO A 203 22.51 19.14 -22.30
CA PRO A 203 21.61 20.24 -22.00
C PRO A 203 20.85 20.63 -23.28
N VAL A 204 19.54 20.86 -23.13
CA VAL A 204 18.66 21.23 -24.25
C VAL A 204 19.03 22.64 -24.70
N THR A 205 19.98 22.72 -25.63
CA THR A 205 20.26 23.95 -26.38
C THR A 205 18.99 24.31 -27.15
N LEU A 206 18.45 25.50 -26.87
CA LEU A 206 17.34 26.08 -27.60
C LEU A 206 17.78 26.34 -29.05
N ARG A 207 17.67 25.31 -29.90
CA ARG A 207 17.73 25.48 -31.36
C ARG A 207 16.52 26.31 -31.76
N SER A 208 16.74 27.60 -31.96
CA SER A 208 15.79 28.47 -32.63
C SER A 208 15.49 27.88 -34.01
N SER A 209 14.30 27.30 -34.16
CA SER A 209 13.79 26.75 -35.40
C SER A 209 13.48 27.91 -36.34
N ALA A 210 14.52 28.38 -37.04
CA ALA A 210 14.45 29.49 -37.98
C ALA A 210 13.38 29.21 -39.06
N VAL A 211 12.25 29.92 -38.93
CA VAL A 211 11.12 29.85 -39.87
C VAL A 211 11.58 30.38 -41.23
N ARG A 212 11.94 29.49 -42.15
CA ARG A 212 12.34 29.86 -43.52
C ARG A 212 11.11 30.10 -44.38
N SER A 213 10.70 31.37 -44.44
CA SER A 213 9.63 31.88 -45.29
C SER A 213 10.12 32.20 -46.72
N SER A 214 10.08 31.23 -47.63
CA SER A 214 10.37 31.38 -49.07
C SER A 214 10.05 30.08 -49.83
N GLN A 215 9.49 30.04 -51.04
CA GLN A 215 8.78 31.05 -51.86
C GLN A 215 8.01 30.27 -52.96
N PHE A 216 7.19 30.94 -53.79
CA PHE A 216 6.59 30.30 -54.97
C PHE A 216 7.67 29.91 -56.01
N GLY A 217 7.56 28.71 -56.61
CA GLY A 217 8.48 28.21 -57.65
C GLY A 217 7.86 27.10 -58.48
N SER A 218 8.02 27.16 -59.80
CA SER A 218 7.24 26.39 -60.78
C SER A 218 7.72 24.95 -61.05
N THR A 219 6.74 24.06 -61.25
CA THR A 219 6.76 22.83 -62.09
C THR A 219 8.08 22.31 -62.68
N SER A 220 8.41 21.06 -62.37
CA SER A 220 9.02 20.12 -63.32
C SER A 220 8.63 18.67 -62.97
N ALA A 221 8.52 17.78 -63.95
CA ALA A 221 7.95 16.44 -63.78
C ALA A 221 9.04 15.36 -63.70
N ALA A 222 9.32 14.85 -62.48
CA ALA A 222 10.16 13.68 -62.26
C ALA A 222 9.28 12.44 -61.95
N ARG A 223 9.08 11.56 -62.95
CA ARG A 223 8.15 10.42 -62.87
C ARG A 223 8.80 9.18 -62.24
N THR A 224 8.94 9.18 -60.91
CA THR A 224 9.53 8.04 -60.16
C THR A 224 8.51 7.27 -59.30
N SER A 225 8.40 5.97 -59.56
CA SER A 225 8.03 4.93 -58.60
C SER A 225 6.79 5.15 -57.71
N ARG A 226 5.59 4.82 -58.24
CA ARG A 226 4.49 4.31 -57.40
C ARG A 226 4.88 2.91 -56.88
N ARG A 227 5.72 2.83 -55.85
CA ARG A 227 5.90 1.61 -55.04
C ARG A 227 4.91 1.61 -53.89
N SER A 228 4.18 0.52 -53.75
CA SER A 228 3.13 0.31 -52.76
C SER A 228 3.66 0.35 -51.33
N TRP A 229 3.17 1.30 -50.53
CA TRP A 229 3.19 1.26 -49.07
C TRP A 229 1.77 1.20 -48.48
N VAL A 230 0.92 0.39 -49.13
CA VAL A 230 -0.31 -0.14 -48.51
C VAL A 230 0.10 -1.42 -47.78
N GLY A 231 0.12 -1.41 -46.44
CA GLY A 231 0.44 -2.60 -45.63
C GLY A 231 1.20 -2.34 -44.33
N ALA A 232 1.86 -1.19 -44.17
CA ALA A 232 2.43 -0.81 -42.89
C ALA A 232 1.32 -0.38 -41.92
N ARG A 233 1.02 -1.20 -40.92
CA ARG A 233 0.29 -0.74 -39.72
C ARG A 233 1.12 0.38 -39.10
N ALA A 234 0.56 1.59 -39.03
CA ALA A 234 1.23 2.72 -38.41
C ALA A 234 1.59 2.35 -36.96
N GLN A 235 2.87 2.40 -36.65
CA GLN A 235 3.38 2.15 -35.31
C GLN A 235 3.14 3.41 -34.48
N GLU A 236 2.37 3.28 -33.39
CA GLU A 236 1.97 4.43 -32.59
C GLU A 236 3.16 4.93 -31.76
N THR A 237 3.67 6.10 -32.14
CA THR A 237 4.75 6.78 -31.45
C THR A 237 4.36 7.05 -30.00
N LEU A 238 5.12 6.52 -29.06
CA LEU A 238 5.00 6.83 -27.65
C LEU A 238 5.36 8.30 -27.43
N GLN A 239 4.49 9.04 -26.75
CA GLN A 239 4.70 10.47 -26.53
C GLN A 239 5.63 10.74 -25.35
N SER A 240 6.54 11.69 -25.57
CA SER A 240 7.32 12.37 -24.56
C SER A 240 6.77 13.79 -24.33
N MET A 241 7.08 14.35 -23.16
CA MET A 241 6.79 15.73 -22.81
C MET A 241 7.80 16.26 -21.78
N ASP A 242 7.98 17.57 -21.80
CA ASP A 242 8.69 18.31 -20.76
C ASP A 242 7.76 19.39 -20.20
N THR A 243 7.85 19.64 -18.89
CA THR A 243 7.31 20.85 -18.29
C THR A 243 8.26 21.39 -17.22
N THR A 244 8.00 22.62 -16.77
CA THR A 244 8.81 23.32 -15.78
C THR A 244 7.91 24.06 -14.80
N GLN A 245 8.20 23.93 -13.52
CA GLN A 245 7.52 24.59 -12.41
C GLN A 245 8.53 25.36 -11.55
N LEU A 246 8.08 26.44 -10.89
CA LEU A 246 8.88 27.21 -9.94
C LEU A 246 8.43 26.89 -8.51
N VAL A 247 9.37 26.61 -7.60
CA VAL A 247 9.05 26.44 -6.18
C VAL A 247 8.79 27.80 -5.53
N LEU A 248 7.52 28.15 -5.38
CA LEU A 248 7.03 29.32 -4.67
C LEU A 248 6.99 29.06 -3.15
N PRO A 249 6.94 30.07 -2.28
CA PRO A 249 6.94 29.88 -0.82
C PRO A 249 5.82 28.96 -0.28
N HIS A 250 4.68 28.86 -0.97
CA HIS A 250 3.56 27.98 -0.59
C HIS A 250 3.64 26.55 -1.19
N HIS A 251 4.74 26.25 -1.88
CA HIS A 251 5.13 24.89 -2.32
C HIS A 251 6.08 24.23 -1.29
N ALA A 252 6.51 24.97 -0.27
CA ALA A 252 7.53 24.57 0.69
C ALA A 252 7.06 24.73 2.15
N ASN A 253 7.75 24.04 3.07
CA ASN A 253 7.58 24.23 4.50
C ASN A 253 8.22 25.55 4.97
N HIS A 254 8.07 25.88 6.26
CA HIS A 254 8.59 27.12 6.84
C HIS A 254 10.14 27.23 6.88
N HIS A 255 10.86 26.14 6.59
CA HIS A 255 12.31 26.13 6.37
C HIS A 255 12.71 26.24 4.88
N GLY A 256 11.74 26.42 3.99
CA GLY A 256 11.96 26.54 2.55
C GLY A 256 12.20 25.22 1.81
N ASN A 257 12.07 24.06 2.46
CA ASN A 257 12.15 22.76 1.79
C ASN A 257 10.80 22.43 1.12
N THR A 258 10.82 21.99 -0.14
CA THR A 258 9.62 21.69 -0.93
C THR A 258 8.87 20.49 -0.34
N PHE A 259 7.54 20.57 -0.22
CA PHE A 259 6.73 19.43 0.23
C PHE A 259 6.75 18.30 -0.81
N GLY A 260 6.94 17.05 -0.37
CA GLY A 260 6.91 15.88 -1.25
C GLY A 260 5.59 15.79 -2.02
N GLY A 261 4.47 16.09 -1.35
CA GLY A 261 3.12 16.11 -1.93
C GLY A 261 2.92 17.18 -2.99
N GLN A 262 3.68 18.27 -2.97
CA GLN A 262 3.65 19.26 -4.04
C GLN A 262 4.40 18.79 -5.30
N ILE A 263 5.43 17.97 -5.13
CA ILE A 263 6.14 17.34 -6.24
C ILE A 263 5.28 16.22 -6.85
N MET A 264 4.66 15.40 -5.99
CA MET A 264 3.68 14.37 -6.41
C MET A 264 2.46 14.99 -7.10
N ALA A 265 1.99 16.15 -6.66
CA ALA A 265 0.94 16.92 -7.33
C ALA A 265 1.28 17.27 -8.78
N TRP A 266 2.47 17.83 -9.02
CA TRP A 266 2.94 18.14 -10.38
C TRP A 266 3.16 16.90 -11.24
N MET A 267 3.62 15.80 -10.65
CA MET A 267 3.74 14.51 -11.33
C MET A 267 2.37 13.98 -11.79
N ALA A 268 1.35 14.05 -10.94
CA ALA A 268 -0.01 13.62 -11.28
C ALA A 268 -0.63 14.51 -12.39
N GLU A 269 -0.51 15.83 -12.29
CA GLU A 269 -0.96 16.77 -13.33
C GLU A 269 -0.27 16.51 -14.66
N PHE A 270 1.06 16.33 -14.65
CA PHE A 270 1.84 16.02 -15.83
C PHE A 270 1.45 14.68 -16.47
N ALA A 271 1.27 13.62 -15.66
CA ALA A 271 0.85 12.31 -16.13
C ALA A 271 -0.52 12.38 -16.83
N SER A 272 -1.51 13.00 -16.20
CA SER A 272 -2.85 13.18 -16.78
C SER A 272 -2.81 13.94 -18.12
N ILE A 273 -1.98 14.98 -18.26
CA ILE A 273 -1.83 15.71 -19.53
C ILE A 273 -1.15 14.83 -20.59
N LEU A 274 -0.08 14.13 -20.25
CA LEU A 274 0.66 13.26 -21.18
C LEU A 274 -0.20 12.08 -21.65
N SER A 275 -0.85 11.38 -20.73
CA SER A 275 -1.79 10.28 -21.05
C SER A 275 -3.00 10.77 -21.84
N SER A 276 -3.55 11.96 -21.54
CA SER A 276 -4.63 12.56 -22.34
C SER A 276 -4.23 12.80 -23.80
N ARG A 277 -2.95 13.08 -24.06
CA ARG A 277 -2.41 13.23 -25.42
C ARG A 277 -2.15 11.89 -26.09
N GLN A 278 -1.61 10.90 -25.36
CA GLN A 278 -1.38 9.56 -25.88
C GLN A 278 -2.70 8.83 -26.20
N ALA A 279 -3.68 8.88 -25.31
CA ALA A 279 -4.99 8.26 -25.49
C ALA A 279 -5.64 8.70 -26.82
N LYS A 280 -5.59 10.01 -27.13
CA LYS A 280 -6.11 10.56 -28.39
C LYS A 280 -5.39 10.07 -29.65
N ALA A 281 -4.18 9.53 -29.53
CA ALA A 281 -3.44 8.87 -30.62
C ALA A 281 -3.68 7.35 -30.67
N SER A 282 -3.91 6.71 -29.52
CA SER A 282 -3.93 5.24 -29.36
C SER A 282 -5.31 4.57 -29.25
N LEU A 283 -6.40 5.29 -29.53
CA LEU A 283 -7.75 4.70 -29.53
C LEU A 283 -7.90 3.63 -30.61
N ALA A 284 -8.50 2.48 -30.25
CA ALA A 284 -8.63 1.34 -31.16
C ALA A 284 -9.60 1.62 -32.32
N GLY A 285 -10.76 2.20 -32.01
CA GLY A 285 -11.72 2.71 -32.99
C GLY A 285 -11.35 4.10 -33.54
N GLY A 286 -12.30 4.75 -34.22
CA GLY A 286 -12.18 6.16 -34.60
C GLY A 286 -12.30 7.10 -33.39
N ARG A 287 -12.46 8.42 -33.64
CA ARG A 287 -12.81 9.36 -32.56
C ARG A 287 -14.07 8.86 -31.83
N PRO A 288 -14.04 8.68 -30.50
CA PRO A 288 -15.21 8.26 -29.74
C PRO A 288 -16.31 9.32 -29.78
N ALA A 289 -17.55 8.89 -29.55
CA ALA A 289 -18.73 9.76 -29.60
C ALA A 289 -18.84 10.74 -28.40
N GLY A 290 -18.04 10.54 -27.35
CA GLY A 290 -18.01 11.36 -26.15
C GLY A 290 -16.60 11.82 -25.76
N ALA A 291 -16.49 12.40 -24.56
CA ALA A 291 -15.20 12.78 -23.98
C ALA A 291 -14.30 11.55 -23.76
N VAL A 292 -12.99 11.79 -23.75
CA VAL A 292 -11.97 10.83 -23.31
C VAL A 292 -11.40 11.37 -22.01
N GLN A 293 -11.63 10.65 -20.94
CA GLN A 293 -11.20 11.00 -19.59
C GLN A 293 -9.96 10.16 -19.23
N VAL A 294 -9.17 10.64 -18.28
CA VAL A 294 -8.02 9.90 -17.75
C VAL A 294 -8.06 9.89 -16.23
N HIS A 295 -7.78 8.72 -15.66
CA HIS A 295 -7.75 8.50 -14.22
C HIS A 295 -6.44 7.82 -13.84
N ILE A 296 -5.80 8.26 -12.76
CA ILE A 296 -4.57 7.63 -12.27
C ILE A 296 -4.99 6.50 -11.33
N GLU A 297 -4.90 5.26 -11.81
CA GLU A 297 -5.30 4.04 -11.09
C GLU A 297 -4.32 3.73 -9.95
N ALA A 298 -3.02 3.94 -10.18
CA ALA A 298 -1.98 3.64 -9.20
C ALA A 298 -0.73 4.51 -9.39
N ILE A 299 0.01 4.70 -8.31
CA ILE A 299 1.34 5.31 -8.27
C ILE A 299 2.29 4.31 -7.61
N ASP A 300 3.37 3.93 -8.30
CA ASP A 300 4.42 3.07 -7.73
C ASP A 300 5.13 3.78 -6.58
N ALA A 301 5.69 3.00 -5.64
CA ALA A 301 6.44 3.53 -4.50
C ALA A 301 7.53 4.54 -4.92
N LEU A 302 7.41 5.78 -4.43
CA LEU A 302 8.27 6.90 -4.79
C LEU A 302 9.39 7.08 -3.77
N HIS A 303 10.58 7.47 -4.23
CA HIS A 303 11.76 7.72 -3.39
C HIS A 303 12.36 9.10 -3.71
N PHE A 304 12.38 9.99 -2.72
CA PHE A 304 13.02 11.31 -2.84
C PHE A 304 14.51 11.19 -2.51
N ILE A 305 15.35 11.40 -3.52
CA ILE A 305 16.81 11.17 -3.50
C ILE A 305 17.54 12.45 -3.08
N SER A 306 17.12 13.60 -3.62
CA SER A 306 17.70 14.92 -3.34
C SER A 306 16.63 15.91 -2.85
N PRO A 307 17.00 16.88 -1.99
CA PRO A 307 16.07 17.94 -1.57
C PRO A 307 15.86 18.99 -2.67
N SER A 308 14.71 19.65 -2.59
CA SER A 308 14.30 20.81 -3.39
C SER A 308 13.94 21.97 -2.47
N LYS A 309 14.26 23.21 -2.85
CA LYS A 309 14.06 24.43 -2.04
C LYS A 309 13.22 25.49 -2.76
N THR A 310 12.63 26.40 -2.00
CA THR A 310 12.00 27.62 -2.53
C THR A 310 12.98 28.39 -3.42
N GLY A 311 12.53 28.76 -4.62
CA GLY A 311 13.37 29.33 -5.67
C GLY A 311 13.92 28.32 -6.69
N ASP A 312 13.88 27.01 -6.41
CA ASP A 312 14.26 26.00 -7.40
C ASP A 312 13.29 26.00 -8.61
N ARG A 313 13.86 25.76 -9.78
CA ARG A 313 13.13 25.38 -10.99
C ARG A 313 13.08 23.86 -11.09
N ILE A 314 11.88 23.30 -10.99
CA ILE A 314 11.64 21.86 -11.17
C ILE A 314 11.32 21.58 -12.63
N SER A 315 12.14 20.76 -13.27
CA SER A 315 11.84 20.18 -14.58
C SER A 315 11.27 18.79 -14.38
N LEU A 316 10.13 18.51 -15.02
CA LEU A 316 9.56 17.17 -15.12
C LEU A 316 9.66 16.75 -16.59
N HIS A 317 10.48 15.71 -16.83
CA HIS A 317 10.66 15.08 -18.13
C HIS A 317 10.00 13.71 -18.07
N GLY A 318 9.12 13.37 -19.00
CA GLY A 318 8.38 12.12 -18.91
C GLY A 318 7.85 11.57 -20.22
N HIS A 319 7.59 10.27 -20.20
CA HIS A 319 7.33 9.43 -21.37
C HIS A 319 6.24 8.43 -21.03
N VAL A 320 5.34 8.15 -21.98
CA VAL A 320 4.56 6.91 -21.90
C VAL A 320 5.51 5.75 -22.17
N THR A 321 5.80 4.92 -21.17
CA THR A 321 6.71 3.78 -21.34
C THR A 321 6.02 2.63 -22.06
N ARG A 322 4.72 2.45 -21.81
CA ARG A 322 3.91 1.38 -22.39
C ARG A 322 2.41 1.66 -22.27
N VAL A 323 1.70 1.50 -23.38
CA VAL A 323 0.23 1.39 -23.44
C VAL A 323 -0.16 -0.08 -23.36
N PHE A 324 -1.03 -0.40 -22.39
CA PHE A 324 -1.70 -1.68 -22.19
C PHE A 324 -3.12 -1.64 -22.80
N GLY A 325 -3.94 -2.67 -22.57
CA GLY A 325 -5.23 -2.82 -23.28
C GLY A 325 -6.24 -1.68 -23.08
N THR A 326 -6.26 -1.07 -21.90
CA THR A 326 -7.13 0.08 -21.56
C THR A 326 -6.43 1.16 -20.71
N SER A 327 -5.22 0.88 -20.22
CA SER A 327 -4.41 1.76 -19.38
C SER A 327 -3.02 1.98 -19.98
N MET A 328 -2.21 2.85 -19.39
CA MET A 328 -0.82 3.07 -19.78
C MET A 328 0.06 3.43 -18.58
N GLU A 329 1.34 3.06 -18.62
CA GLU A 329 2.34 3.52 -17.66
C GLU A 329 3.03 4.78 -18.18
N VAL A 330 3.15 5.78 -17.32
CA VAL A 330 3.95 7.00 -17.53
C VAL A 330 5.15 6.98 -16.58
N GLU A 331 6.35 7.08 -17.12
CA GLU A 331 7.56 7.40 -16.36
C GLU A 331 7.76 8.91 -16.31
N ILE A 332 8.07 9.43 -15.13
CA ILE A 332 8.45 10.84 -14.92
C ILE A 332 9.78 10.89 -14.17
N SER A 333 10.76 11.61 -14.72
CA SER A 333 12.00 11.98 -14.04
C SER A 333 11.94 13.45 -13.61
N VAL A 334 12.16 13.70 -12.33
CA VAL A 334 12.05 15.02 -11.70
C VAL A 334 13.45 15.54 -11.35
N ARG A 335 13.78 16.75 -11.81
CA ARG A 335 15.08 17.39 -11.58
C ARG A 335 14.91 18.83 -11.08
N ALA A 336 15.62 19.21 -10.04
CA ALA A 336 15.68 20.58 -9.53
C ALA A 336 16.94 21.31 -10.04
N TYR A 337 16.78 22.58 -10.35
CA TYR A 337 17.84 23.50 -10.74
C TYR A 337 17.77 24.74 -9.84
N ASP A 338 18.90 25.16 -9.28
CA ASP A 338 18.97 26.41 -8.52
C ASP A 338 18.98 27.60 -9.50
N VAL A 339 17.96 28.45 -9.43
CA VAL A 339 17.81 29.62 -10.30
C VAL A 339 18.62 30.82 -9.80
N ALA A 340 18.94 30.87 -8.50
CA ALA A 340 19.58 32.01 -7.85
C ALA A 340 21.10 31.83 -7.68
N GLY A 341 21.56 30.62 -7.35
CA GLY A 341 22.97 30.31 -7.12
C GLY A 341 23.82 30.10 -8.38
N GLY A 342 23.21 30.12 -9.58
CA GLY A 342 23.92 29.96 -10.86
C GLY A 342 24.47 28.55 -11.14
N GLN A 343 24.18 27.56 -10.29
CA GLN A 343 24.55 26.17 -10.54
C GLN A 343 23.60 25.50 -11.54
N GLU A 344 24.05 25.34 -12.79
CA GLU A 344 23.32 24.56 -13.81
C GLU A 344 23.23 23.05 -13.52
N SER A 345 23.97 22.56 -12.51
CA SER A 345 24.01 21.14 -12.13
C SER A 345 22.67 20.65 -11.57
N ALA A 346 21.91 19.95 -12.41
CA ALA A 346 20.61 19.37 -12.07
C ALA A 346 20.71 18.39 -10.88
N ARG A 347 19.95 18.64 -9.82
CA ARG A 347 19.75 17.68 -8.72
C ARG A 347 18.61 16.73 -9.10
N HIS A 348 18.89 15.44 -9.17
CA HIS A 348 17.85 14.42 -9.41
C HIS A 348 17.02 14.24 -8.13
N ILE A 349 15.74 14.59 -8.20
CA ILE A 349 14.82 14.53 -7.05
C ILE A 349 14.26 13.12 -6.92
N ASN A 350 13.60 12.61 -7.96
CA ASN A 350 13.08 11.25 -8.03
C ASN A 350 12.81 10.83 -9.48
N ASN A 351 12.65 9.53 -9.71
CA ASN A 351 11.78 9.04 -10.79
C ASN A 351 10.46 8.56 -10.16
N GLY A 352 9.43 8.36 -10.99
CA GLY A 352 8.18 7.71 -10.59
C GLY A 352 7.44 7.13 -11.78
N PHE A 353 6.63 6.11 -11.51
CA PHE A 353 5.81 5.43 -12.49
C PHE A 353 4.35 5.51 -12.06
N LEU A 354 3.50 6.00 -12.96
CA LEU A 354 2.07 6.17 -12.72
C LEU A 354 1.28 5.34 -13.73
N VAL A 355 0.30 4.57 -13.25
CA VAL A 355 -0.64 3.84 -14.12
C VAL A 355 -1.85 4.72 -14.35
N VAL A 356 -2.12 5.01 -15.62
CA VAL A 356 -3.22 5.88 -16.05
C VAL A 356 -4.22 5.07 -16.86
N GLN A 357 -5.39 4.86 -16.28
CA GLN A 357 -6.56 4.25 -16.90
C GLN A 357 -7.23 5.28 -17.82
N VAL A 358 -7.60 4.88 -19.04
CA VAL A 358 -8.36 5.73 -19.97
C VAL A 358 -9.83 5.33 -19.94
N LEU A 359 -10.71 6.31 -19.79
CA LEU A 359 -12.16 6.11 -19.62
C LEU A 359 -12.96 6.89 -20.69
N GLY A 360 -14.15 6.38 -21.02
CA GLY A 360 -15.13 7.07 -21.85
C GLY A 360 -15.96 8.07 -21.07
N GLY A 361 -16.80 8.84 -21.77
CA GLY A 361 -17.79 9.73 -21.14
C GLY A 361 -18.94 9.00 -20.41
N ASP A 362 -18.92 7.66 -20.40
CA ASP A 362 -19.74 6.74 -19.62
C ASP A 362 -18.99 6.18 -18.39
N GLY A 363 -17.75 6.62 -18.16
CA GLY A 363 -16.87 6.12 -17.10
C GLY A 363 -16.27 4.73 -17.37
N GLN A 364 -16.48 4.13 -18.55
CA GLN A 364 -16.01 2.77 -18.84
C GLN A 364 -14.60 2.73 -19.46
N PRO A 365 -13.79 1.70 -19.17
CA PRO A 365 -12.46 1.52 -19.78
C PRO A 365 -12.47 1.53 -21.32
N LEU A 366 -11.77 2.48 -21.93
CA LEU A 366 -11.65 2.54 -23.39
C LEU A 366 -10.53 1.64 -23.92
N ALA A 367 -10.83 0.86 -24.96
CA ALA A 367 -9.86 0.01 -25.63
C ALA A 367 -8.80 0.84 -26.38
N LEU A 368 -7.55 0.69 -25.95
CA LEU A 368 -6.37 1.27 -26.57
C LEU A 368 -5.65 0.21 -27.42
N ARG A 369 -4.90 0.66 -28.41
CA ARG A 369 -3.98 -0.20 -29.16
C ARG A 369 -2.70 -0.41 -28.34
N PRO A 370 -2.26 -1.65 -28.11
CA PRO A 370 -1.02 -1.91 -27.40
C PRO A 370 0.19 -1.32 -28.13
N SER A 371 0.89 -0.42 -27.44
CA SER A 371 2.15 0.15 -27.91
C SER A 371 3.20 -0.93 -28.19
N ARG A 372 4.09 -0.65 -29.14
CA ARG A 372 5.31 -1.42 -29.36
C ARG A 372 6.52 -0.54 -29.03
N ALA A 373 7.53 -1.11 -28.40
CA ALA A 373 8.86 -0.49 -28.31
C ALA A 373 9.32 -0.01 -29.70
N ASP A 374 10.11 1.07 -29.74
CA ASP A 374 10.73 1.45 -31.00
C ASP A 374 11.75 0.37 -31.42
N MET A 375 11.71 0.03 -32.72
CA MET A 375 12.56 -0.96 -33.37
C MET A 375 13.41 -0.33 -34.48
N THR A 376 13.30 0.97 -34.71
CA THR A 376 14.08 1.73 -35.71
C THR A 376 15.51 2.02 -35.23
N GLY A 377 15.69 2.19 -33.92
CA GLY A 377 16.96 2.54 -33.28
C GLY A 377 17.12 4.01 -32.90
N ASP A 378 16.14 4.88 -33.19
CA ASP A 378 16.22 6.32 -32.92
C ASP A 378 16.23 6.66 -31.41
N ASP A 379 15.59 5.85 -30.56
CA ASP A 379 15.73 5.90 -29.09
C ASP A 379 16.18 4.53 -28.53
N PRO A 380 17.44 4.38 -28.09
CA PRO A 380 17.95 3.13 -27.52
C PRO A 380 17.40 2.81 -26.12
N GLU A 381 16.83 3.77 -25.40
CA GLU A 381 16.18 3.53 -24.10
C GLU A 381 14.71 3.14 -24.22
N SER A 382 14.06 3.40 -25.37
CA SER A 382 12.65 3.03 -25.65
C SER A 382 12.37 1.56 -25.32
N ARG A 383 13.22 0.66 -25.82
CA ARG A 383 13.06 -0.79 -25.63
C ARG A 383 13.23 -1.24 -24.17
N PRO A 384 14.33 -0.97 -23.45
CA PRO A 384 14.45 -1.38 -22.05
C PRO A 384 13.40 -0.72 -21.15
N ARG A 385 12.94 0.51 -21.43
CA ARG A 385 11.79 1.11 -20.72
C ARG A 385 10.49 0.33 -20.97
N HIS A 386 10.19 -0.06 -22.22
CA HIS A 386 8.99 -0.82 -22.60
C HIS A 386 8.99 -2.26 -22.05
N GLU A 387 10.16 -2.90 -21.97
CA GLU A 387 10.35 -4.21 -21.33
C GLU A 387 10.22 -4.09 -19.80
N ALA A 388 10.87 -3.13 -19.16
CA ALA A 388 10.74 -2.87 -17.72
C ALA A 388 9.32 -2.47 -17.30
N ALA A 389 8.58 -1.76 -18.15
CA ALA A 389 7.17 -1.45 -17.95
C ALA A 389 6.30 -2.71 -17.95
N ALA A 390 6.62 -3.74 -18.75
CA ALA A 390 5.96 -5.04 -18.64
C ALA A 390 6.37 -5.80 -17.38
N SER A 391 7.61 -5.67 -16.89
CA SER A 391 8.00 -6.26 -15.60
C SER A 391 7.29 -5.59 -14.42
N ARG A 392 7.20 -4.25 -14.42
CA ARG A 392 6.39 -3.49 -13.44
C ARG A 392 4.92 -3.87 -13.54
N GLU A 393 4.36 -3.93 -14.74
CA GLU A 393 2.96 -4.31 -14.92
C GLU A 393 2.69 -5.78 -14.61
N ALA A 394 3.65 -6.71 -14.80
CA ALA A 394 3.52 -8.08 -14.31
C ALA A 394 3.54 -8.14 -12.77
N VAL A 395 4.30 -7.25 -12.12
CA VAL A 395 4.32 -7.12 -10.66
C VAL A 395 3.05 -6.40 -10.14
N ARG A 396 2.51 -5.41 -10.83
CA ARG A 396 1.21 -4.78 -10.52
C ARG A 396 0.03 -5.66 -10.87
N ALA A 397 0.12 -6.47 -11.92
CA ALA A 397 -0.81 -7.55 -12.18
C ALA A 397 -0.76 -8.48 -10.98
N LEU A 398 0.41 -9.04 -10.63
CA LEU A 398 0.58 -9.90 -9.45
C LEU A 398 0.17 -9.24 -8.11
N ARG A 399 0.15 -7.91 -7.98
CA ARG A 399 -0.28 -7.19 -6.74
C ARG A 399 -1.74 -6.72 -6.71
N ARG A 400 -2.27 -6.19 -7.81
CA ARG A 400 -3.73 -5.97 -7.96
C ARG A 400 -4.44 -7.30 -7.91
N GLN A 401 -3.78 -8.33 -8.43
CA GLN A 401 -3.93 -9.68 -7.97
C GLN A 401 -3.72 -9.74 -6.44
N MET A 402 -2.56 -9.72 -5.76
CA MET A 402 -2.51 -9.93 -4.28
C MET A 402 -3.58 -9.22 -3.40
N GLY A 403 -4.15 -8.08 -3.83
CA GLY A 403 -5.49 -7.62 -3.39
C GLY A 403 -6.67 -8.45 -3.93
N SER A 404 -7.01 -8.38 -5.23
CA SER A 404 -8.03 -9.21 -5.91
C SER A 404 -7.70 -10.72 -6.02
N LEU A 405 -6.83 -11.24 -5.16
CA LEU A 405 -6.48 -12.63 -4.93
C LEU A 405 -7.04 -13.09 -3.58
N GLN A 406 -7.49 -12.14 -2.76
CA GLN A 406 -8.77 -12.26 -2.04
C GLN A 406 -9.99 -12.47 -2.97
N ALA A 407 -9.75 -12.54 -4.29
CA ALA A 407 -10.70 -12.99 -5.30
C ALA A 407 -10.05 -13.87 -6.41
N GLY A 408 -8.99 -14.67 -6.11
CA GLY A 408 -8.43 -15.59 -7.13
C GLY A 408 -6.99 -16.12 -7.03
N ALA A 409 -6.33 -16.22 -5.86
CA ALA A 409 -4.86 -16.22 -5.61
C ALA A 409 -3.79 -16.96 -6.47
N MET A 410 -4.12 -17.65 -7.55
CA MET A 410 -3.74 -19.06 -7.65
C MET A 410 -4.21 -19.72 -6.34
N THR A 411 -5.54 -19.68 -6.13
CA THR A 411 -6.23 -19.60 -4.82
C THR A 411 -5.62 -20.46 -3.72
N TRP A 412 -4.74 -19.82 -2.95
CA TRP A 412 -4.66 -19.99 -1.51
C TRP A 412 -6.04 -19.57 -0.98
N SER A 413 -6.97 -20.53 -0.89
CA SER A 413 -8.41 -20.23 -0.87
C SER A 413 -8.78 -19.35 0.31
N GLU A 414 -9.62 -18.34 0.10
CA GLU A 414 -10.19 -17.54 1.21
C GLU A 414 -10.89 -18.47 2.22
N ASP A 415 -11.66 -19.45 1.72
CA ASP A 415 -12.30 -20.51 2.52
C ASP A 415 -11.31 -21.25 3.45
N LEU A 416 -10.04 -21.40 3.03
CA LEU A 416 -8.99 -22.10 3.79
C LEU A 416 -8.24 -21.22 4.79
N LYS A 417 -8.39 -19.89 4.71
CA LYS A 417 -7.78 -18.96 5.68
C LYS A 417 -8.38 -19.13 7.07
N GLU A 418 -9.69 -19.33 7.08
CA GLU A 418 -10.45 -19.67 8.27
C GLU A 418 -10.34 -21.16 8.59
N GLU A 419 -10.32 -22.05 7.57
CA GLU A 419 -10.34 -23.50 7.81
C GLU A 419 -9.17 -24.00 8.69
N MET A 420 -7.92 -23.59 8.47
CA MET A 420 -6.83 -24.03 9.36
C MET A 420 -7.06 -23.60 10.81
N CYS A 421 -7.65 -22.43 11.02
CA CYS A 421 -7.89 -21.85 12.34
C CYS A 421 -9.09 -22.51 13.02
N ILE A 422 -10.12 -22.87 12.25
CA ILE A 422 -11.23 -23.71 12.71
C ILE A 422 -10.74 -25.12 13.03
N CYS A 423 -9.89 -25.74 12.19
CA CYS A 423 -9.24 -27.02 12.46
C CYS A 423 -8.34 -26.97 13.71
N ASN A 424 -7.63 -25.88 13.94
CA ASN A 424 -6.83 -25.68 15.16
C ASN A 424 -7.73 -25.65 16.41
N LEU A 425 -8.82 -24.88 16.37
CA LEU A 425 -9.81 -24.88 17.46
C LEU A 425 -10.45 -26.27 17.64
N TRP A 426 -10.94 -26.90 16.57
CA TRP A 426 -11.59 -28.21 16.60
C TRP A 426 -10.69 -29.35 17.08
N GLY A 427 -9.41 -29.38 16.67
CA GLY A 427 -8.46 -30.39 17.12
C GLY A 427 -8.28 -30.35 18.64
N VAL A 428 -8.22 -29.14 19.22
CA VAL A 428 -8.10 -28.95 20.67
C VAL A 428 -9.41 -29.19 21.40
N LEU A 429 -10.56 -28.77 20.85
CA LEU A 429 -11.89 -29.03 21.42
C LEU A 429 -12.24 -30.53 21.47
N ARG A 430 -11.64 -31.36 20.62
CA ARG A 430 -11.77 -32.83 20.72
C ARG A 430 -11.00 -33.40 21.91
N ILE A 431 -9.90 -32.78 22.35
CA ILE A 431 -9.13 -33.25 23.52
C ILE A 431 -9.48 -32.50 24.83
N SER A 432 -10.29 -31.43 24.80
CA SER A 432 -10.60 -30.63 25.99
C SER A 432 -11.50 -31.32 27.04
N HIS A 433 -12.03 -32.49 26.72
CA HIS A 433 -12.82 -33.33 27.64
C HIS A 433 -12.14 -34.69 27.93
N VAL A 434 -10.83 -34.78 27.71
CA VAL A 434 -9.99 -35.94 28.04
C VAL A 434 -9.13 -35.55 29.24
N ASP A 435 -9.06 -36.39 30.27
CA ASP A 435 -8.29 -36.10 31.48
C ASP A 435 -6.78 -36.40 31.27
N GLU A 436 -6.46 -37.35 30.40
CA GLU A 436 -5.12 -37.93 30.23
C GLU A 436 -4.22 -37.20 29.20
N TRP A 437 -4.14 -35.86 29.23
CA TRP A 437 -3.29 -35.07 28.31
C TRP A 437 -1.81 -35.49 28.32
N HIS A 438 -1.32 -36.01 29.45
CA HIS A 438 0.03 -36.56 29.58
C HIS A 438 0.27 -37.80 28.71
N GLU A 439 -0.76 -38.62 28.45
CA GLU A 439 -0.63 -39.80 27.59
C GLU A 439 -0.59 -39.41 26.11
N LEU A 440 -1.36 -38.38 25.71
CA LEU A 440 -1.31 -37.79 24.38
C LEU A 440 0.09 -37.23 24.05
N ALA A 441 0.77 -36.64 25.04
CA ALA A 441 2.13 -36.13 24.90
C ALA A 441 3.20 -37.25 24.75
N ALA A 442 2.87 -38.49 25.12
CA ALA A 442 3.75 -39.65 25.08
C ALA A 442 3.48 -40.61 23.90
N MET A 443 2.40 -40.40 23.11
CA MET A 443 1.97 -41.33 22.07
C MET A 443 2.96 -41.44 20.89
N PRO A 444 3.33 -42.67 20.48
CA PRO A 444 4.00 -42.91 19.20
C PRO A 444 3.12 -42.55 18.00
N ARG A 445 3.72 -41.98 16.95
CA ARG A 445 2.99 -41.63 15.71
C ARG A 445 2.40 -42.89 15.05
N GLY A 446 1.09 -42.90 14.84
CA GLY A 446 0.36 -44.04 14.27
C GLY A 446 -0.16 -45.08 15.28
N SER A 447 0.00 -44.84 16.58
CA SER A 447 -0.77 -45.55 17.60
C SER A 447 -2.28 -45.29 17.45
N PRO A 448 -3.15 -46.28 17.77
CA PRO A 448 -4.58 -46.01 17.86
C PRO A 448 -4.87 -45.02 19.00
N LEU A 449 -5.78 -44.09 18.76
CA LEU A 449 -6.24 -43.13 19.76
C LEU A 449 -6.84 -43.84 20.99
N PRO A 450 -6.70 -43.27 22.20
CA PRO A 450 -7.44 -43.71 23.38
C PRO A 450 -8.95 -43.82 23.10
N ALA A 451 -9.62 -44.75 23.79
CA ALA A 451 -11.05 -45.03 23.61
C ALA A 451 -11.98 -43.79 23.59
N PRO A 452 -11.85 -42.76 24.47
CA PRO A 452 -12.67 -41.55 24.36
C PRO A 452 -12.45 -40.79 23.04
N LEU A 453 -11.21 -40.69 22.56
CA LEU A 453 -10.87 -40.03 21.29
C LEU A 453 -11.28 -40.83 20.05
N ALA A 454 -11.33 -42.17 20.16
CA ALA A 454 -11.97 -43.00 19.15
C ALA A 454 -13.50 -42.76 19.11
N ALA A 455 -14.15 -42.57 20.27
CA ALA A 455 -15.59 -42.32 20.36
C ALA A 455 -16.00 -40.93 19.83
N LEU A 456 -15.18 -39.90 20.02
CA LEU A 456 -15.40 -38.54 19.48
C LEU A 456 -15.50 -38.51 17.94
N ASN A 457 -14.97 -39.52 17.23
CA ASN A 457 -15.14 -39.64 15.78
C ASN A 457 -16.49 -40.26 15.35
N ALA A 458 -17.29 -40.78 16.28
CA ALA A 458 -18.58 -41.42 15.99
C ALA A 458 -19.77 -40.43 15.98
N GLY A 459 -19.51 -39.13 16.16
CA GLY A 459 -20.50 -38.09 16.40
C GLY A 459 -20.62 -37.80 17.90
N SER A 460 -20.31 -36.55 18.28
CA SER A 460 -20.21 -36.14 19.69
C SER A 460 -20.64 -34.69 19.86
N ASP A 461 -21.44 -34.42 20.91
CA ASP A 461 -22.13 -33.16 21.16
C ASP A 461 -21.22 -32.02 21.67
N VAL A 462 -20.24 -31.58 20.89
CA VAL A 462 -19.51 -30.32 21.15
C VAL A 462 -20.44 -29.15 20.83
N SER A 463 -20.94 -28.48 21.87
CA SER A 463 -21.85 -27.35 21.73
C SER A 463 -21.10 -26.12 21.18
N PRO A 464 -21.61 -25.44 20.14
CA PRO A 464 -21.06 -24.16 19.71
C PRO A 464 -21.11 -23.05 20.78
N ALA A 465 -21.86 -23.25 21.88
CA ALA A 465 -21.92 -22.31 23.00
C ALA A 465 -20.59 -22.16 23.76
N ASP A 466 -19.74 -23.20 23.73
CA ASP A 466 -18.44 -23.20 24.41
C ASP A 466 -17.34 -22.50 23.57
N ILE A 467 -17.67 -22.02 22.36
CA ILE A 467 -16.76 -21.33 21.46
C ILE A 467 -17.28 -19.92 21.18
N ALA A 468 -16.74 -18.93 21.89
CA ALA A 468 -17.07 -17.52 21.67
C ALA A 468 -16.43 -16.94 20.38
N LEU A 469 -16.84 -17.44 19.21
CA LEU A 469 -16.40 -16.96 17.89
C LEU A 469 -16.72 -15.47 17.72
N SER A 470 -15.69 -14.63 17.70
CA SER A 470 -15.85 -13.16 17.65
C SER A 470 -14.95 -12.53 16.58
N ALA A 471 -15.57 -11.93 15.57
CA ALA A 471 -14.90 -11.09 14.57
C ALA A 471 -14.85 -9.64 15.07
N ASN A 472 -13.68 -9.21 15.57
CA ASN A 472 -13.50 -7.98 16.34
C ASN A 472 -12.11 -7.38 16.15
N LEU A 473 -11.73 -6.98 14.93
CA LEU A 473 -10.52 -6.17 14.71
C LEU A 473 -10.69 -5.15 13.58
N CYS A 474 -10.21 -3.93 13.83
CA CYS A 474 -10.40 -2.78 12.94
C CYS A 474 -9.15 -1.90 12.88
N THR A 475 -8.07 -2.35 12.22
CA THR A 475 -6.94 -1.45 11.95
C THR A 475 -7.41 -0.28 11.10
N TRP A 476 -7.15 0.95 11.56
CA TRP A 476 -7.66 2.19 10.95
C TRP A 476 -9.19 2.36 10.87
N GLY A 477 -9.99 1.39 11.31
CA GLY A 477 -11.43 1.31 11.01
C GLY A 477 -11.77 0.54 9.73
N LEU A 478 -10.80 -0.15 9.13
CA LEU A 478 -11.03 -1.16 8.08
C LEU A 478 -11.24 -2.52 8.76
N PRO A 479 -12.26 -3.32 8.37
CA PRO A 479 -12.52 -4.60 9.01
C PRO A 479 -11.41 -5.61 8.71
N LEU A 480 -10.78 -6.13 9.76
CA LEU A 480 -9.96 -7.33 9.73
C LEU A 480 -10.81 -8.50 10.23
N LEU A 481 -10.89 -9.56 9.44
CA LEU A 481 -11.63 -10.77 9.79
C LEU A 481 -10.78 -11.63 10.75
N SER A 482 -10.83 -11.30 12.03
CA SER A 482 -10.23 -12.08 13.11
C SER A 482 -11.14 -13.24 13.52
N ILE A 483 -10.60 -14.44 13.76
CA ILE A 483 -11.32 -15.48 14.52
C ILE A 483 -10.68 -15.58 15.90
N ARG A 484 -11.44 -15.23 16.93
CA ARG A 484 -11.12 -15.57 18.33
C ARG A 484 -11.91 -16.81 18.74
N GLY A 485 -11.26 -17.75 19.42
CA GLY A 485 -11.91 -18.80 20.19
C GLY A 485 -11.21 -18.96 21.54
N CYS A 486 -11.97 -19.22 22.60
CA CYS A 486 -11.46 -19.41 23.96
C CYS A 486 -12.02 -20.69 24.56
N LEU A 487 -11.20 -21.44 25.29
CA LEU A 487 -11.60 -22.65 26.01
C LEU A 487 -10.79 -22.82 27.32
N SER A 488 -11.23 -23.72 28.20
CA SER A 488 -10.54 -24.08 29.44
C SER A 488 -10.27 -25.59 29.49
N VAL A 489 -9.12 -25.99 30.03
CA VAL A 489 -8.71 -27.38 30.22
C VAL A 489 -7.97 -27.58 31.54
N ASP A 490 -8.22 -28.69 32.22
CA ASP A 490 -7.61 -29.04 33.51
C ASP A 490 -6.19 -29.64 33.30
N THR A 491 -5.33 -28.88 32.62
CA THR A 491 -3.98 -29.29 32.25
C THR A 491 -3.00 -28.11 32.34
N PRO A 492 -1.80 -28.27 32.94
CA PRO A 492 -0.84 -27.18 33.11
C PRO A 492 -0.29 -26.59 31.79
N PRO A 493 -0.10 -25.24 31.69
CA PRO A 493 0.36 -24.57 30.48
C PRO A 493 1.62 -25.16 29.80
N PRO A 494 2.66 -25.62 30.51
CA PRO A 494 3.86 -26.17 29.87
C PRO A 494 3.61 -27.44 29.05
N LEU A 495 2.61 -28.25 29.44
CA LEU A 495 2.26 -29.47 28.71
C LEU A 495 1.46 -29.14 27.44
N VAL A 496 0.45 -28.27 27.56
CA VAL A 496 -0.35 -27.77 26.43
C VAL A 496 0.57 -27.11 25.40
N PHE A 497 1.55 -26.35 25.86
CA PHE A 497 2.57 -25.73 25.01
C PHE A 497 3.39 -26.77 24.21
N GLU A 498 3.97 -27.78 24.86
CA GLU A 498 4.79 -28.80 24.20
C GLU A 498 3.99 -29.76 23.29
N LEU A 499 2.67 -29.85 23.50
CA LEU A 499 1.72 -30.54 22.61
C LEU A 499 1.42 -29.71 21.35
N LEU A 500 1.08 -28.42 21.49
CA LEU A 500 0.65 -27.56 20.38
C LEU A 500 1.81 -27.02 19.53
N LYS A 501 3.00 -26.85 20.13
CA LYS A 501 4.21 -26.33 19.47
C LYS A 501 4.84 -27.31 18.48
N SER A 502 4.65 -28.62 18.66
CA SER A 502 5.27 -29.65 17.83
C SER A 502 4.25 -30.22 16.84
N PRO A 503 4.29 -29.85 15.55
CA PRO A 503 3.34 -30.36 14.56
C PRO A 503 3.48 -31.88 14.36
N GLU A 504 4.68 -32.42 14.60
CA GLU A 504 4.99 -33.85 14.53
C GLU A 504 4.36 -34.66 15.67
N ARG A 505 4.29 -34.11 16.89
CA ARG A 505 3.53 -34.71 18.00
C ARG A 505 2.04 -34.50 17.83
N ARG A 506 1.62 -33.31 17.39
CA ARG A 506 0.21 -32.98 17.18
C ARG A 506 -0.45 -33.93 16.18
N ALA A 507 0.24 -34.27 15.08
CA ALA A 507 -0.20 -35.27 14.10
C ALA A 507 -0.25 -36.73 14.62
N ALA A 508 -0.06 -36.98 15.92
CA ALA A 508 -0.31 -38.27 16.57
C ALA A 508 -1.65 -38.32 17.33
N TRP A 509 -2.29 -37.18 17.62
CA TRP A 509 -3.58 -37.10 18.33
C TRP A 509 -4.63 -36.24 17.63
N ASP A 510 -4.23 -35.23 16.86
CA ASP A 510 -5.13 -34.37 16.09
C ASP A 510 -5.52 -35.06 14.78
N VAL A 511 -6.74 -35.59 14.74
CA VAL A 511 -7.32 -36.28 13.58
C VAL A 511 -7.54 -35.39 12.36
N LEU A 512 -7.49 -34.06 12.51
CA LEU A 512 -7.53 -33.15 11.37
C LEU A 512 -6.13 -32.93 10.80
N LEU A 513 -5.07 -32.93 11.62
CA LEU A 513 -3.68 -32.77 11.17
C LEU A 513 -3.07 -34.09 10.66
N LYS A 514 -3.41 -34.45 9.42
CA LYS A 514 -2.90 -35.61 8.66
C LYS A 514 -1.37 -35.75 8.69
N GLU A 515 -0.65 -34.64 8.52
CA GLU A 515 0.81 -34.60 8.59
C GLU A 515 1.31 -33.26 9.12
N GLY A 516 2.20 -33.31 10.11
CA GLY A 516 2.96 -32.15 10.57
C GLY A 516 4.45 -32.46 10.56
N ARG A 517 5.28 -31.53 10.08
CA ARG A 517 6.74 -31.71 9.92
C ARG A 517 7.53 -30.43 10.20
N LEU A 518 8.60 -30.55 10.99
CA LEU A 518 9.64 -29.53 11.11
C LEU A 518 10.47 -29.48 9.83
N VAL A 519 10.44 -28.36 9.11
CA VAL A 519 11.20 -28.17 7.87
C VAL A 519 12.57 -27.60 8.15
N ARG A 520 12.66 -26.55 8.98
CA ARG A 520 13.92 -25.89 9.35
C ARG A 520 13.80 -25.08 10.62
N GLN A 521 14.61 -25.39 11.63
CA GLN A 521 14.73 -24.58 12.85
C GLN A 521 15.36 -23.21 12.55
N ILE A 522 14.87 -22.13 13.20
CA ILE A 522 15.36 -20.75 13.06
C ILE A 522 15.60 -20.16 14.46
N GLY A 523 16.75 -20.51 15.04
CA GLY A 523 17.09 -20.16 16.43
C GLY A 523 16.33 -21.01 17.46
N PRO A 524 16.35 -20.66 18.76
CA PRO A 524 15.64 -21.41 19.79
C PRO A 524 14.11 -21.28 19.69
N ASP A 525 13.64 -20.13 19.22
CA ASP A 525 12.25 -19.67 19.43
C ASP A 525 11.39 -19.63 18.15
N ASN A 526 11.92 -20.12 17.01
CA ASN A 526 11.20 -20.10 15.74
C ASN A 526 11.56 -21.31 14.86
N ALA A 527 10.64 -21.69 13.96
CA ALA A 527 10.86 -22.71 12.95
C ALA A 527 10.06 -22.40 11.66
N ILE A 528 10.48 -23.01 10.55
CA ILE A 528 9.61 -23.28 9.41
C ILE A 528 9.01 -24.67 9.61
N VAL A 529 7.69 -24.76 9.50
CA VAL A 529 6.94 -26.02 9.58
C VAL A 529 6.07 -26.18 8.34
N HIS A 530 5.71 -27.43 8.05
CA HIS A 530 4.77 -27.81 7.00
C HIS A 530 3.69 -28.67 7.65
N GLU A 531 2.44 -28.22 7.51
CA GLU A 531 1.26 -28.86 8.09
C GLU A 531 0.26 -29.20 6.98
N VAL A 532 -0.37 -30.36 7.07
CA VAL A 532 -1.36 -30.89 6.12
C VAL A 532 -2.58 -31.31 6.90
N PHE A 533 -3.71 -30.66 6.64
CA PHE A 533 -5.00 -30.96 7.25
C PHE A 533 -5.90 -31.76 6.29
N GLU A 534 -6.75 -32.63 6.84
CA GLU A 534 -7.90 -33.15 6.10
C GLU A 534 -9.00 -32.08 5.99
N PRO A 535 -9.79 -32.05 4.91
CA PRO A 535 -10.88 -31.07 4.74
C PRO A 535 -12.00 -31.26 5.77
N LEU A 536 -12.52 -30.16 6.32
CA LEU A 536 -13.68 -30.23 7.25
C LEU A 536 -14.95 -30.81 6.60
N SER A 537 -15.16 -30.57 5.31
CA SER A 537 -16.19 -31.25 4.52
C SER A 537 -15.68 -32.60 4.03
N GLY A 538 -16.08 -33.69 4.70
CA GLY A 538 -15.53 -35.04 4.52
C GLY A 538 -15.72 -35.72 3.16
N ASP A 539 -16.34 -35.05 2.18
CA ASP A 539 -16.50 -35.53 0.80
C ASP A 539 -15.92 -34.52 -0.21
N LEU A 540 -15.20 -35.04 -1.22
CA LEU A 540 -14.75 -34.36 -2.45
C LEU A 540 -13.59 -33.33 -2.37
N GLY A 541 -12.93 -33.15 -1.22
CA GLY A 541 -11.72 -32.32 -1.09
C GLY A 541 -10.39 -33.02 -1.42
N ARG A 542 -9.32 -32.24 -1.68
CA ARG A 542 -7.91 -32.66 -1.52
C ARG A 542 -7.42 -32.18 -0.15
N PRO A 543 -6.47 -32.86 0.53
CA PRO A 543 -5.93 -32.36 1.79
C PRO A 543 -5.29 -30.97 1.66
N HIS A 544 -5.41 -30.17 2.72
CA HIS A 544 -5.11 -28.75 2.75
C HIS A 544 -3.72 -28.50 3.35
N ASP A 545 -2.77 -27.90 2.62
CA ASP A 545 -1.36 -27.82 3.07
C ASP A 545 -0.82 -26.40 3.28
N TYR A 546 -0.12 -26.18 4.40
CA TYR A 546 0.28 -24.88 4.90
C TYR A 546 1.80 -24.86 5.17
N ALA A 547 2.50 -23.92 4.52
CA ALA A 547 3.92 -23.68 4.76
C ALA A 547 4.04 -22.47 5.69
N LEU A 548 4.40 -22.68 6.96
CA LEU A 548 4.32 -21.67 8.01
C LEU A 548 5.72 -21.29 8.52
N ILE A 549 5.90 -20.02 8.89
CA ILE A 549 6.85 -19.69 9.96
C ILE A 549 6.08 -19.70 11.28
N SER A 550 6.57 -20.45 12.26
CA SER A 550 6.06 -20.47 13.62
C SER A 550 7.09 -19.89 14.58
N SER A 551 6.63 -19.16 15.58
CA SER A 551 7.42 -18.48 16.60
C SER A 551 6.77 -18.71 17.97
N TRP A 552 7.55 -19.00 19.00
CA TRP A 552 7.03 -19.30 20.34
C TRP A 552 7.83 -18.63 21.45
N ARG A 553 7.19 -18.41 22.61
CA ARG A 553 7.85 -17.90 23.82
C ARG A 553 7.09 -18.28 25.09
N CYS A 554 7.79 -18.25 26.21
CA CYS A 554 7.23 -18.29 27.56
C CYS A 554 7.38 -16.89 28.18
N GLU A 555 6.31 -16.37 28.76
CA GLU A 555 6.25 -15.07 29.41
C GLU A 555 6.54 -15.19 30.92
N SER A 556 6.91 -14.08 31.56
CA SER A 556 7.29 -14.07 32.98
C SER A 556 6.14 -14.33 33.96
N ASP A 557 4.90 -14.34 33.49
CA ASP A 557 3.70 -14.71 34.24
C ASP A 557 3.38 -16.22 34.18
N GLY A 558 4.17 -17.00 33.44
CA GLY A 558 3.95 -18.42 33.22
C GLY A 558 2.99 -18.75 32.06
N SER A 559 2.51 -17.74 31.33
CA SER A 559 1.79 -17.96 30.07
C SER A 559 2.74 -18.27 28.91
N TYR A 560 2.22 -18.94 27.89
CA TYR A 560 2.96 -19.30 26.68
C TYR A 560 2.24 -18.76 25.45
N VAL A 561 3.01 -18.36 24.44
CA VAL A 561 2.49 -17.93 23.14
C VAL A 561 3.13 -18.74 22.03
N ILE A 562 2.31 -19.22 21.08
CA ILE A 562 2.71 -19.83 19.82
C ILE A 562 2.00 -19.04 18.71
N ALA A 563 2.75 -18.44 17.79
CA ALA A 563 2.21 -17.66 16.68
C ALA A 563 2.80 -18.12 15.34
N SER A 564 1.93 -18.34 14.36
CA SER A 564 2.26 -18.85 13.03
C SER A 564 1.68 -17.97 11.93
N ARG A 565 2.34 -17.89 10.77
CA ARG A 565 1.78 -17.32 9.53
C ARG A 565 2.31 -18.05 8.31
N SER A 566 1.56 -18.05 7.21
CA SER A 566 2.04 -18.61 5.95
C SER A 566 3.23 -17.84 5.37
N ILE A 567 4.12 -18.58 4.72
CA ILE A 567 5.32 -18.08 4.04
C ILE A 567 5.53 -18.78 2.70
N VAL A 568 6.27 -18.15 1.80
CA VAL A 568 6.76 -18.77 0.56
C VAL A 568 8.24 -19.08 0.73
N VAL A 569 8.60 -20.36 0.62
CA VAL A 569 9.95 -20.91 0.82
C VAL A 569 10.23 -22.02 -0.20
N GLU A 570 11.49 -22.16 -0.62
CA GLU A 570 11.89 -23.12 -1.66
C GLU A 570 11.87 -24.56 -1.13
N GLU A 571 12.00 -24.75 0.18
CA GLU A 571 11.96 -26.05 0.86
C GLU A 571 10.56 -26.68 0.94
N VAL A 572 9.49 -25.92 0.64
CA VAL A 572 8.09 -26.39 0.68
C VAL A 572 7.31 -25.90 -0.56
N PRO A 573 7.67 -26.36 -1.76
CA PRO A 573 7.02 -25.92 -3.00
C PRO A 573 5.54 -26.34 -3.04
N PRO A 574 4.66 -25.62 -3.77
CA PRO A 574 3.29 -26.06 -4.01
C PRO A 574 3.23 -27.42 -4.72
N SER A 575 2.42 -28.35 -4.19
CA SER A 575 2.23 -29.69 -4.75
C SER A 575 0.82 -29.85 -5.33
N PRO A 576 0.64 -30.50 -6.49
CA PRO A 576 -0.70 -30.79 -7.04
C PRO A 576 -1.49 -31.81 -6.20
N GLN A 577 -0.84 -32.51 -5.26
CA GLN A 577 -1.47 -33.46 -4.33
C GLN A 577 -2.35 -32.77 -3.29
N TYR A 578 -2.08 -31.50 -2.97
CA TYR A 578 -2.74 -30.73 -1.93
C TYR A 578 -3.49 -29.53 -2.50
N GLN A 579 -4.37 -28.94 -1.69
CA GLN A 579 -4.85 -27.57 -1.92
C GLN A 579 -4.12 -26.64 -0.94
N ARG A 580 -3.33 -25.73 -1.49
CA ARG A 580 -2.35 -24.94 -0.73
C ARG A 580 -3.07 -23.81 0.02
N GLY A 581 -2.90 -23.70 1.35
CA GLY A 581 -3.62 -22.75 2.19
C GLY A 581 -2.76 -21.59 2.75
N GLU A 582 -3.34 -20.39 2.80
CA GLU A 582 -2.72 -19.18 3.38
C GLU A 582 -3.34 -18.89 4.75
N VAL A 583 -2.54 -18.52 5.75
CA VAL A 583 -3.02 -18.14 7.07
C VAL A 583 -2.31 -16.88 7.55
N LEU A 584 -3.11 -15.91 8.00
CA LEU A 584 -2.67 -14.67 8.63
C LEU A 584 -1.97 -14.93 9.99
N PRO A 585 -1.26 -13.95 10.58
CA PRO A 585 -0.56 -14.13 11.86
C PRO A 585 -1.48 -14.53 13.01
N SER A 586 -1.57 -15.83 13.26
CA SER A 586 -2.55 -16.46 14.15
C SER A 586 -1.89 -17.46 15.09
N GLY A 587 -2.60 -17.91 16.11
CA GLY A 587 -2.09 -18.94 17.01
C GLY A 587 -2.64 -18.88 18.42
N TRP A 588 -1.92 -19.54 19.34
CA TRP A 588 -2.33 -19.81 20.71
C TRP A 588 -1.69 -18.86 21.71
N TRP A 589 -2.50 -18.34 22.62
CA TRP A 589 -2.08 -17.88 23.95
C TRP A 589 -2.61 -18.86 24.99
N ILE A 590 -1.71 -19.37 25.83
CA ILE A 590 -1.94 -20.43 26.82
C ILE A 590 -1.64 -19.82 28.18
N GLN A 591 -2.68 -19.56 28.97
CA GLN A 591 -2.58 -18.88 30.27
C GLN A 591 -2.87 -19.86 31.42
N PRO A 592 -2.18 -19.78 32.57
CA PRO A 592 -2.59 -20.53 33.76
C PRO A 592 -3.96 -20.03 34.26
N GLN A 593 -4.84 -20.96 34.67
CA GLN A 593 -6.09 -20.64 35.35
C GLN A 593 -5.84 -19.99 36.73
N THR A 594 -6.85 -19.30 37.26
CA THR A 594 -6.74 -18.54 38.53
C THR A 594 -6.61 -19.40 39.79
N ASP A 595 -6.93 -20.69 39.72
CA ASP A 595 -6.66 -21.72 40.74
C ASP A 595 -5.27 -22.36 40.59
N GLY A 596 -4.62 -22.18 39.45
CA GLY A 596 -3.33 -22.78 39.10
C GLY A 596 -3.37 -24.26 38.70
N THR A 597 -4.55 -24.87 38.54
CA THR A 597 -4.70 -26.30 38.22
C THR A 597 -4.75 -26.61 36.72
N GLY A 598 -5.28 -25.71 35.89
CA GLY A 598 -5.35 -25.89 34.44
C GLY A 598 -4.93 -24.67 33.62
N SER A 599 -5.40 -24.61 32.38
CA SER A 599 -5.09 -23.56 31.40
C SER A 599 -6.34 -22.96 30.75
N GLU A 600 -6.35 -21.64 30.58
CA GLU A 600 -7.20 -20.95 29.61
C GLU A 600 -6.44 -20.87 28.27
N LEU A 601 -7.05 -21.36 27.19
CA LEU A 601 -6.46 -21.30 25.84
C LEU A 601 -7.26 -20.33 24.98
N THR A 602 -6.59 -19.34 24.39
CA THR A 602 -7.16 -18.45 23.36
C THR A 602 -6.47 -18.70 22.03
N TYR A 603 -7.23 -19.03 20.99
CA TYR A 603 -6.78 -18.91 19.60
C TYR A 603 -7.19 -17.55 19.04
N ALA A 604 -6.34 -16.92 18.23
CA ALA A 604 -6.61 -15.67 17.54
C ALA A 604 -6.05 -15.66 16.10
N ILE A 605 -6.61 -14.79 15.24
CA ILE A 605 -6.14 -14.37 13.91
C ILE A 605 -6.13 -12.84 13.87
#